data_AF-A0A426YHS8-F1
#
_entry.id   AF-A0A426YHS8-F1
#
_cell.length_a   1.000
_cell.length_b   1.000
_cell.length_c   1.000
_cell.angle_alpha   90.00
_cell.angle_beta   90.00
_cell.angle_gamma   90.00
#
_symmetry.space_group_name_H-M   'P 1'
#
loop_
_entity.id
_entity.type
_entity.pdbx_description
1 polymer ?
#
loop_
_entity_poly.entity_id
_entity_poly.type
_entity_poly.pdbx_seq_one_letter_code
_entity_poly.pdbx_strand_id
1 'polypeptide(L)'
;MASDDMDFDLPDEILAVIPVDPYDQLDLARRITSMAISSRVSRLEAETGLLRQKIVDRDRVIDELQDKVDHLDRLVQESHALLRATVEENVSCLMLDSV
;
A
#
# COMPACT_ATOMS: atom_id res chain seq x y z
N MET A 1 -6.86 -21.55 45.89
CA MET A 1 -5.94 -22.18 44.92
C MET A 1 -6.69 -22.20 43.61
N ALA A 2 -6.32 -21.34 42.66
CA ALA A 2 -7.02 -21.26 41.38
C ALA A 2 -6.48 -22.38 40.49
N SER A 3 -7.25 -23.45 40.35
CA SER A 3 -7.12 -24.39 39.23
C SER A 3 -7.60 -23.62 38.01
N ASP A 4 -6.65 -23.08 37.26
CA ASP A 4 -6.85 -22.62 35.89
C ASP A 4 -6.98 -23.85 34.98
N ASP A 5 -8.00 -24.67 35.26
CA ASP A 5 -8.48 -25.66 34.30
C ASP A 5 -9.33 -24.86 33.31
N MET A 6 -8.64 -24.27 32.33
CA MET A 6 -9.28 -24.05 31.04
C MET A 6 -9.66 -25.44 30.53
N ASP A 7 -10.89 -25.87 30.80
CA ASP A 7 -11.49 -27.05 30.19
C ASP A 7 -11.50 -26.85 28.67
N PHE A 8 -10.39 -27.21 28.04
CA PHE A 8 -10.31 -27.50 26.62
C PHE A 8 -10.93 -28.89 26.43
N ASP A 9 -12.25 -28.95 26.47
CA ASP A 9 -12.99 -30.13 26.04
C ASP A 9 -12.77 -30.31 24.54
N LEU A 10 -11.71 -31.03 24.20
CA LEU A 10 -11.45 -31.52 22.86
C LEU A 10 -12.45 -32.66 22.57
N PRO A 11 -13.05 -32.70 21.36
CA PRO A 11 -13.90 -33.80 20.97
C PRO A 11 -13.19 -35.15 21.13
N ASP A 12 -13.93 -36.19 21.51
CA ASP A 12 -13.40 -37.54 21.74
C ASP A 12 -12.62 -38.08 20.54
N GLU A 13 -13.01 -37.69 19.32
CA GLU A 13 -12.33 -38.09 18.10
C GLU A 13 -10.92 -37.49 18.00
N ILE A 14 -10.70 -36.30 18.54
CA ILE A 14 -9.38 -35.66 18.59
C ILE A 14 -8.55 -36.27 19.72
N LEU A 15 -9.15 -36.51 20.89
CA LEU A 15 -8.46 -37.16 22.01
C LEU A 15 -7.97 -38.56 21.62
N ALA A 16 -8.77 -39.31 20.86
CA ALA A 16 -8.43 -40.66 20.40
C ALA A 16 -7.20 -40.73 19.49
N VAL A 17 -6.83 -39.61 18.83
CA VAL A 17 -5.67 -39.55 17.92
C VAL A 17 -4.45 -38.88 18.56
N ILE A 18 -4.56 -38.36 19.78
CA ILE A 18 -3.41 -37.79 20.50
C ILE A 18 -2.50 -38.94 20.96
N PRO A 19 -1.18 -38.88 20.69
CA PRO A 19 -0.24 -39.87 21.17
C PRO A 19 -0.32 -40.01 22.71
N VAL A 20 -0.21 -41.22 23.23
CA VAL A 20 -0.23 -41.45 24.69
C VAL A 20 1.13 -41.15 25.32
N ASP A 21 2.21 -41.24 24.54
CA ASP A 21 3.56 -40.90 24.99
C ASP A 21 3.77 -39.38 25.13
N PRO A 22 4.27 -38.89 26.28
CA PRO A 22 4.44 -37.45 26.51
C PRO A 22 5.42 -36.76 25.55
N TYR A 23 6.46 -37.43 25.07
CA TYR A 23 7.41 -36.83 24.13
C TYR A 23 6.83 -36.73 22.73
N ASP A 24 6.08 -37.75 22.30
CA ASP A 24 5.34 -37.72 21.02
C ASP A 24 4.26 -36.62 21.02
N GLN A 25 3.61 -36.36 22.16
CA GLN A 25 2.68 -35.22 22.30
C GLN A 25 3.37 -33.87 22.14
N LEU A 26 4.56 -33.69 22.72
CA LEU A 26 5.34 -32.46 22.55
C LEU A 26 5.75 -32.27 21.09
N ASP A 27 6.11 -33.35 20.40
CA ASP A 27 6.44 -33.29 18.97
C ASP A 27 5.23 -32.96 18.11
N LEU A 28 4.05 -33.51 18.43
CA LEU A 28 2.80 -33.12 17.78
C LEU A 28 2.47 -31.65 18.02
N ALA A 29 2.55 -31.17 19.28
CA ALA A 29 2.30 -29.78 19.64
C ALA A 29 3.28 -28.83 18.92
N ARG A 30 4.55 -29.22 18.81
CA ARG A 30 5.57 -28.50 18.06
C ARG A 30 5.19 -28.40 16.58
N ARG A 31 4.79 -29.52 15.96
CA ARG A 31 4.36 -29.54 14.54
C ARG A 31 3.14 -28.65 14.30
N ILE A 32 2.12 -28.73 15.16
CA ILE A 32 0.93 -27.87 15.08
C ILE A 32 1.33 -26.40 15.17
N THR A 33 2.18 -26.05 16.14
CA THR A 33 2.67 -24.69 16.33
C THR A 33 3.46 -24.21 15.11
N SER A 34 4.36 -25.04 14.57
CA SER A 34 5.11 -24.74 13.34
C SER A 34 4.16 -24.49 12.16
N MET A 35 3.16 -25.33 11.96
CA MET A 35 2.16 -25.15 10.89
C MET A 35 1.36 -23.85 11.07
N ALA A 36 0.91 -23.56 12.29
CA ALA A 36 0.17 -22.34 12.59
C ALA A 36 1.02 -21.08 12.33
N ILE A 37 2.30 -21.10 12.72
CA ILE A 37 3.26 -20.02 12.44
C ILE A 37 3.49 -19.89 10.94
N SER A 38 3.78 -20.98 10.22
CA SER A 38 4.00 -20.95 8.77
C SER A 38 2.78 -20.43 8.02
N SER A 39 1.57 -20.83 8.41
CA SER A 39 0.32 -20.31 7.85
C SER A 39 0.19 -18.80 8.08
N ARG A 40 0.50 -18.32 9.29
CA ARG A 40 0.45 -16.89 9.60
C ARG A 40 1.51 -16.09 8.84
N VAL A 41 2.73 -16.61 8.73
CA VAL A 41 3.83 -16.00 7.97
C VAL A 41 3.43 -15.88 6.50
N SER A 42 2.93 -16.96 5.89
CA SER A 42 2.49 -16.96 4.49
C SER A 42 1.39 -15.92 4.22
N ARG A 43 0.44 -15.77 5.15
CA ARG A 43 -0.60 -14.73 5.05
C ARG A 43 -0.04 -13.32 5.10
N LEU A 44 0.89 -13.07 6.03
CA LEU A 44 1.55 -11.76 6.16
C LEU A 44 2.43 -11.44 4.93
N GLU A 45 3.11 -12.44 4.37
CA GLU A 45 3.88 -12.28 3.13
C GLU A 45 2.98 -11.90 1.96
N ALA A 46 1.83 -12.57 1.81
CA ALA A 46 0.85 -12.24 0.78
C ALA A 46 0.30 -10.82 0.96
N GLU A 47 -0.09 -10.43 2.17
CA GLU A 47 -0.57 -9.08 2.48
C GLU A 47 0.51 -8.02 2.20
N THR A 48 1.75 -8.28 2.62
CA THR A 48 2.89 -7.40 2.34
C THR A 48 3.12 -7.26 0.84
N GLY A 49 2.99 -8.34 0.08
CA GLY A 49 3.05 -8.31 -1.39
C GLY A 49 1.98 -7.40 -2.00
N LEU A 50 0.73 -7.54 -1.55
CA LEU A 50 -0.37 -6.68 -1.99
C LEU A 50 -0.16 -5.21 -1.63
N LEU A 51 0.34 -4.93 -0.43
CA LEU A 51 0.64 -3.56 0.01
C LEU A 51 1.76 -2.93 -0.82
N ARG A 52 2.82 -3.69 -1.14
CA ARG A 52 3.90 -3.23 -2.03
C ARG A 52 3.37 -2.93 -3.43
N GLN A 53 2.49 -3.77 -3.97
CA GLN A 53 1.87 -3.51 -5.27
C GLN A 53 1.05 -2.21 -5.25
N LYS A 54 0.25 -2.00 -4.19
CA LYS A 54 -0.52 -0.76 -4.02
C LYS A 54 0.36 0.47 -3.97
N ILE A 55 1.54 0.40 -3.33
CA ILE A 55 2.50 1.50 -3.30
C ILE A 55 2.97 1.82 -4.72
N VAL A 56 3.42 0.81 -5.47
CA VAL A 56 3.87 1.00 -6.87
C VAL A 56 2.76 1.59 -7.74
N ASP A 57 1.53 1.13 -7.60
CA ASP A 57 0.40 1.67 -8.35
C ASP A 57 0.11 3.14 -7.98
N ARG A 58 0.27 3.51 -6.70
CA ARG A 58 0.12 4.89 -6.24
C ARG A 58 1.25 5.79 -6.74
N ASP A 59 2.49 5.31 -6.72
CA ASP A 59 3.64 6.05 -7.23
C ASP A 59 3.47 6.38 -8.72
N ARG A 60 3.00 5.42 -9.52
CA ARG A 60 2.65 5.67 -10.94
C ARG A 60 1.62 6.77 -11.12
N VAL A 61 0.57 6.78 -10.30
CA VAL A 61 -0.46 7.83 -10.35
C VAL A 61 0.12 9.19 -9.92
N ILE A 62 1.04 9.20 -8.95
CA ILE A 62 1.73 10.43 -8.54
C ILE A 62 2.56 10.97 -9.71
N ASP A 63 3.36 10.12 -10.37
CA ASP A 63 4.18 10.51 -11.52
C ASP A 63 3.31 11.08 -12.65
N GLU A 64 2.21 10.41 -13.01
CA GLU A 64 1.26 10.90 -14.02
C GLU A 64 0.63 12.26 -13.65
N LEU A 65 0.36 12.49 -12.37
CA LEU A 65 -0.19 13.76 -11.90
C LEU A 65 0.87 14.86 -11.92
N GLN A 66 2.11 14.54 -11.56
CA GLN A 66 3.24 15.48 -11.64
C GLN A 66 3.48 15.91 -13.10
N ASP A 67 3.51 14.98 -14.04
CA ASP A 67 3.64 15.28 -15.47
C ASP A 67 2.53 16.22 -15.97
N LYS A 68 1.29 16.02 -15.51
CA LYS A 68 0.16 16.88 -15.85
C LYS A 68 0.30 18.28 -15.27
N VAL A 69 0.75 18.40 -14.03
CA VAL A 69 1.01 19.70 -13.39
C VAL A 69 2.10 20.44 -14.15
N ASP A 70 3.23 19.78 -14.42
CA ASP A 70 4.34 20.38 -15.15
C ASP A 70 3.97 20.78 -16.58
N HIS A 71 3.05 20.03 -17.21
CA HIS A 71 2.51 20.40 -18.51
C HIS A 71 1.62 21.64 -18.44
N LEU A 72 0.70 21.69 -17.47
CA LEU A 72 -0.19 22.84 -17.27
C LEU A 72 0.57 24.10 -16.89
N ASP A 73 1.57 24.00 -16.02
CA ASP A 73 2.42 25.13 -15.63
C ASP A 73 3.15 25.74 -16.84
N ARG A 74 3.66 24.90 -17.74
CA ARG A 74 4.26 25.36 -19.01
C ARG A 74 3.25 26.08 -19.88
N LEU A 75 2.05 25.51 -20.08
CA LEU A 75 1.00 26.15 -20.87
C LEU A 75 0.56 27.51 -20.30
N VAL A 76 0.48 27.61 -18.97
CA VAL A 76 0.17 28.85 -18.27
C VAL A 76 1.27 29.88 -18.52
N GLN A 77 2.54 29.50 -18.35
CA GLN A 77 3.68 30.39 -18.61
C GLN A 77 3.72 30.88 -20.06
N GLU A 78 3.52 29.98 -21.03
CA GLU A 78 3.46 30.31 -22.46
C GLU A 78 2.32 31.27 -22.76
N SER A 79 1.11 31.00 -22.25
CA SER A 79 -0.05 31.87 -22.42
C SER A 79 0.20 33.26 -21.83
N HIS A 80 0.79 33.34 -20.63
CA HIS A 80 1.16 34.61 -20.00
C HIS A 80 2.20 35.38 -20.83
N ALA A 81 3.20 34.70 -21.38
CA ALA A 81 4.22 35.33 -22.23
C ALA A 81 3.60 35.88 -23.52
N LEU A 82 2.72 35.12 -24.17
CA LEU A 82 2.00 35.54 -25.37
C LEU A 82 1.10 36.75 -25.08
N LEU A 83 0.29 36.68 -24.01
CA LEU A 83 -0.57 37.80 -23.60
C LEU A 83 0.24 39.07 -23.34
N ARG A 84 1.38 38.94 -22.65
CA ARG A 84 2.25 40.08 -22.37
C ARG A 84 2.81 40.69 -23.66
N ALA A 85 3.30 39.86 -24.59
CA ALA A 85 3.80 40.33 -25.88
C ALA A 85 2.71 41.08 -26.67
N THR A 86 1.49 40.54 -26.73
CA THR A 86 0.36 41.20 -27.42
C THR A 86 -0.04 42.51 -26.74
N VAL A 87 -0.01 42.58 -25.41
CA VAL A 87 -0.28 43.84 -24.68
C VAL A 87 0.79 44.88 -24.98
N GLU A 88 2.08 44.50 -24.94
CA GLU A 88 3.21 45.39 -25.24
C GLU A 88 3.16 45.91 -26.69
N GLU A 89 2.81 45.06 -27.66
CA GLU A 89 2.59 45.44 -29.05
C GLU A 89 1.42 46.44 -29.21
N ASN A 90 0.26 46.14 -28.61
CA ASN A 90 -0.91 47.01 -28.66
C ASN A 90 -0.63 48.40 -28.08
N VAL A 91 0.07 48.47 -26.94
CA VAL A 91 0.48 49.75 -26.34
C VAL A 91 1.41 50.51 -27.28
N SER A 92 2.35 49.81 -27.94
CA SER A 92 3.28 50.43 -28.88
C SER A 92 2.58 51.01 -30.11
N CYS A 93 1.62 50.27 -30.69
CA CYS A 93 0.78 50.78 -31.79
C CYS A 93 -0.03 52.01 -31.38
N LEU A 94 -0.69 51.99 -30.22
CA LEU A 94 -1.46 53.14 -29.73
C LEU A 94 -0.60 54.39 -29.50
N MET A 95 0.63 54.22 -29.05
CA MET A 95 1.57 55.34 -28.87
C MET A 95 2.04 55.94 -30.20
N LEU A 96 2.17 55.13 -31.25
CA LEU A 96 2.51 55.59 -32.60
C LEU A 96 1.36 56.33 -33.28
N ASP A 97 0.11 55.92 -33.05
CA ASP A 97 -1.08 56.58 -33.61
C ASP A 97 -1.40 57.93 -32.94
N SER A 98 -0.80 58.22 -31.78
CA SER A 98 -1.05 59.43 -30.99
C SER A 98 -0.04 60.56 -31.22
N VAL A 99 0.91 60.41 -32.16
CA VAL A 99 1.98 61.36 -32.54
C VAL A 99 1.79 61.82 -33.99
#